data_AF-A0A1G1F746-F1
#
_entry.id   AF-A0A1G1F746-F1
#
_cell.length_a   1.000
_cell.length_b   1.000
_cell.length_c   1.000
_cell.angle_alpha   90.00
_cell.angle_beta   90.00
_cell.angle_gamma   90.00
#
_symmetry.space_group_name_H-M   'P 1'
#
loop_
_entity.id
_entity.type
_entity.pdbx_description
1 polymer ?
#
loop_
_entity_poly.entity_id
_entity_poly.type
_entity_poly.pdbx_seq_one_letter_code
_entity_poly.pdbx_strand_id
1 'polypeptide(L)'
;MFRRLLFILIACFFAISFSNSAWSSVEGTWDVSGVANVKLSASGFGSGSDTEYFTDSFTFYNDGSFEMIDVGGTYILNKGKFTVTLSNDDIASYMETMMEDILDMYGYTVDVHDVIISKNSFKGKESLSDGTISGKFKLGITLSIYFYDFGYNFNGKATATASFLGTNKIPLSSSSSFHSSALSKNPLAEIICNEILRSISNSGTAVLK
;
A
#
# COMPACT_ATOMS: atom_id res chain seq x y z
N MET A 1 46.30 17.71 -38.05
CA MET A 1 45.15 18.27 -37.31
C MET A 1 43.94 17.34 -37.27
N PHE A 2 43.59 16.62 -38.34
CA PHE A 2 42.40 15.74 -38.40
C PHE A 2 42.29 14.64 -37.34
N ARG A 3 43.40 14.00 -36.93
CA ARG A 3 43.35 12.93 -35.91
C ARG A 3 42.78 13.39 -34.57
N ARG A 4 43.05 14.63 -34.14
CA ARG A 4 42.54 15.16 -32.86
C ARG A 4 41.04 15.45 -32.92
N LEU A 5 40.53 15.89 -34.06
CA LEU A 5 39.11 16.19 -34.26
C LEU A 5 38.25 14.91 -34.27
N LEU A 6 38.77 13.82 -34.84
CA LEU A 6 38.12 12.51 -34.85
C LEU A 6 37.91 11.95 -33.44
N PHE A 7 38.94 12.05 -32.57
CA PHE A 7 38.82 11.56 -31.19
C PHE A 7 37.80 12.35 -30.36
N ILE A 8 37.69 13.66 -30.57
CA ILE A 8 36.69 14.50 -29.88
C ILE A 8 35.27 14.12 -30.33
N LEU A 9 35.06 13.91 -31.64
CA LEU A 9 33.77 13.46 -32.16
C LEU A 9 33.36 12.08 -31.63
N ILE A 10 34.29 11.12 -31.56
CA ILE A 10 34.03 9.80 -30.99
C ILE A 10 33.71 9.93 -29.50
N ALA A 11 34.46 10.73 -28.73
CA ALA A 11 34.19 10.95 -27.31
C ALA A 11 32.83 11.62 -27.06
N CYS A 12 32.44 12.61 -27.87
CA CYS A 12 31.12 13.22 -27.80
C CYS A 12 30.01 12.24 -28.18
N PHE A 13 30.20 11.41 -29.21
CA PHE A 13 29.22 10.40 -29.60
C PHE A 13 29.01 9.37 -28.48
N PHE A 14 30.09 8.91 -27.86
CA PHE A 14 30.03 8.05 -26.67
C PHE A 14 29.33 8.76 -25.50
N ALA A 15 29.69 10.01 -25.18
CA ALA A 15 29.02 10.77 -24.13
C ALA A 15 27.51 10.93 -24.37
N ILE A 16 27.09 11.15 -25.62
CA ILE A 16 25.68 11.23 -26.00
C ILE A 16 25.00 9.86 -25.89
N SER A 17 25.64 8.78 -26.37
CA SER A 17 25.10 7.42 -26.27
C SER A 17 25.00 6.89 -24.83
N PHE A 18 25.87 7.33 -23.92
CA PHE A 18 25.79 7.02 -22.49
C PHE A 18 24.88 7.99 -21.71
N SER A 19 24.50 9.13 -22.31
CA SER A 19 23.51 10.07 -21.74
C SER A 19 22.06 9.77 -22.12
N ASN A 20 21.82 8.70 -22.88
CA ASN A 20 20.52 8.04 -22.84
C ASN A 20 20.37 7.45 -21.44
N SER A 21 19.98 8.28 -20.48
CA SER A 21 19.39 7.87 -19.22
C SER A 21 18.52 6.67 -19.52
N ALA A 22 18.81 5.54 -18.88
CA ALA A 22 17.93 4.39 -18.90
C ALA A 22 16.55 4.92 -18.53
N TRP A 23 15.66 5.03 -19.52
CA TRP A 23 14.28 5.47 -19.30
C TRP A 23 13.74 4.60 -18.18
N SER A 24 13.42 5.24 -17.07
CA SER A 24 12.90 4.60 -15.87
C SER A 24 11.55 4.02 -16.28
N SER A 25 11.54 2.71 -16.51
CA SER A 25 10.43 2.06 -17.22
C SER A 25 9.19 1.88 -16.35
N VAL A 26 9.33 1.96 -15.02
CA VAL A 26 8.21 1.83 -14.09
C VAL A 26 7.28 3.05 -14.06
N GLU A 27 7.66 4.15 -14.71
CA GLU A 27 6.87 5.37 -14.76
C GLU A 27 5.49 5.16 -15.40
N GLY A 28 4.50 5.87 -14.86
CA GLY A 28 3.11 5.78 -15.28
C GLY A 28 2.22 5.09 -14.26
N THR A 29 0.98 4.81 -14.67
CA THR A 29 -0.05 4.23 -13.84
C THR A 29 -0.21 2.74 -14.15
N TRP A 30 -0.36 1.94 -13.11
CA TRP A 30 -0.48 0.49 -13.17
C TRP A 30 -1.76 0.07 -12.47
N ASP A 31 -2.56 -0.75 -13.14
CA ASP A 31 -3.66 -1.46 -12.49
C ASP A 31 -3.06 -2.68 -11.81
N VAL A 32 -3.20 -2.74 -10.48
CA VAL A 32 -2.57 -3.74 -9.63
C VAL A 32 -3.62 -4.62 -9.01
N SER A 33 -3.35 -5.91 -8.96
CA SER A 33 -4.13 -6.88 -8.20
C SER A 33 -3.24 -7.87 -7.48
N GLY A 34 -3.76 -8.47 -6.42
CA GLY A 34 -2.98 -9.38 -5.62
C GLY A 34 -3.78 -10.08 -4.55
N VAL A 35 -3.04 -10.79 -3.69
CA VAL A 35 -3.59 -11.47 -2.52
C VAL A 35 -2.88 -10.92 -1.30
N ALA A 36 -3.67 -10.40 -0.36
CA ALA A 36 -3.22 -9.92 0.93
C ALA A 36 -3.54 -10.98 2.01
N ASN A 37 -2.56 -11.28 2.85
CA ASN A 37 -2.73 -12.04 4.09
C ASN A 37 -2.58 -11.07 5.26
N VAL A 38 -3.60 -11.00 6.10
CA VAL A 38 -3.64 -10.14 7.28
C VAL A 38 -3.62 -11.01 8.51
N LYS A 39 -2.79 -10.66 9.48
CA LYS A 39 -2.73 -11.31 10.78
C LYS A 39 -3.03 -10.27 11.84
N LEU A 40 -3.99 -10.54 12.70
CA LEU A 40 -4.29 -9.71 13.86
C LEU A 40 -3.94 -10.49 15.13
N SER A 41 -3.38 -9.77 16.10
CA SER A 41 -3.22 -10.28 17.46
C SER A 41 -3.63 -9.19 18.43
N ALA A 42 -4.39 -9.55 19.45
CA ALA A 42 -4.90 -8.62 20.44
C ALA A 42 -4.72 -9.18 21.84
N SER A 43 -4.25 -8.31 22.75
CA SER A 43 -4.06 -8.70 24.14
C SER A 43 -5.40 -9.06 24.77
N GLY A 44 -5.54 -10.29 25.26
CA GLY A 44 -6.79 -10.78 25.86
C GLY A 44 -7.82 -11.37 24.90
N PHE A 45 -7.62 -11.27 23.58
CA PHE A 45 -8.59 -11.78 22.58
C PHE A 45 -8.02 -12.79 21.58
N GLY A 46 -6.72 -13.13 21.71
CA GLY A 46 -6.06 -14.13 20.89
C GLY A 46 -5.52 -13.55 19.57
N SER A 47 -5.38 -14.41 18.56
CA SER A 47 -4.91 -14.04 17.24
C SER A 47 -5.73 -14.72 16.14
N GLY A 48 -5.82 -14.02 15.02
CA GLY A 48 -6.51 -14.48 13.82
C GLY A 48 -5.73 -14.11 12.57
N SER A 49 -6.13 -14.71 11.45
CA SER A 49 -5.61 -14.35 10.15
C SER A 49 -6.63 -14.60 9.08
N ASP A 50 -6.66 -13.73 8.09
CA ASP A 50 -7.48 -13.90 6.90
C ASP A 50 -6.68 -13.59 5.63
N THR A 51 -7.20 -14.04 4.49
CA THR A 51 -6.59 -13.83 3.18
C THR A 51 -7.65 -13.37 2.18
N GLU A 52 -7.37 -12.25 1.52
CA GLU A 52 -8.32 -11.63 0.60
C GLU A 52 -7.63 -11.11 -0.66
N TYR A 53 -8.38 -11.09 -1.76
CA TYR A 53 -7.95 -10.50 -3.01
C TYR A 53 -8.13 -8.98 -2.95
N PHE A 54 -7.18 -8.23 -3.50
CA PHE A 54 -7.30 -6.78 -3.59
C PHE A 54 -6.97 -6.28 -5.01
N THR A 55 -7.47 -5.09 -5.31
CA THR A 55 -7.15 -4.32 -6.52
C THR A 55 -6.80 -2.89 -6.12
N ASP A 56 -5.85 -2.28 -6.81
CA ASP A 56 -5.38 -0.91 -6.55
C ASP A 56 -4.83 -0.28 -7.83
N SER A 57 -4.53 1.01 -7.79
CA SER A 57 -3.84 1.73 -8.86
C SER A 57 -2.56 2.37 -8.33
N PHE A 58 -1.42 2.01 -8.92
CA PHE A 58 -0.12 2.57 -8.54
C PHE A 58 0.36 3.54 -9.60
N THR A 59 0.74 4.75 -9.21
CA THR A 59 1.31 5.75 -10.11
C THR A 59 2.74 6.09 -9.68
N PHE A 60 3.68 5.93 -10.61
CA PHE A 60 5.09 6.29 -10.45
C PHE A 60 5.38 7.52 -11.30
N TYR A 61 5.76 8.62 -10.65
CA TYR A 61 6.06 9.89 -11.32
C TYR A 61 7.56 10.05 -11.56
N ASN A 62 7.92 10.75 -12.64
CA ASN A 62 9.31 10.98 -13.02
C ASN A 62 10.13 11.76 -11.96
N ASP A 63 9.47 12.51 -11.07
CA ASP A 63 10.14 13.21 -9.96
C ASP A 63 10.50 12.30 -8.77
N GLY A 64 10.17 11.00 -8.84
CA GLY A 64 10.40 10.03 -7.78
C GLY A 64 9.27 9.97 -6.74
N SER A 65 8.17 10.69 -6.94
CA SER A 65 6.96 10.53 -6.14
C SER A 65 6.16 9.30 -6.55
N PHE A 66 5.41 8.75 -5.60
CA PHE A 66 4.58 7.57 -5.75
C PHE A 66 3.20 7.84 -5.16
N GLU A 67 2.16 7.37 -5.84
CA GLU A 67 0.80 7.42 -5.33
C GLU A 67 0.11 6.07 -5.50
N MET A 68 -0.62 5.68 -4.46
CA MET A 68 -1.66 4.66 -4.51
C MET A 68 -2.97 5.25 -3.99
N ILE A 69 -4.07 4.50 -4.04
CA ILE A 69 -5.32 4.97 -3.46
C ILE A 69 -5.10 5.37 -1.99
N ASP A 70 -5.46 6.61 -1.67
CA ASP A 70 -5.44 7.23 -0.34
C ASP A 70 -4.08 7.39 0.36
N VAL A 71 -2.96 6.92 -0.24
CA VAL A 71 -1.63 7.00 0.39
C VAL A 71 -0.57 7.44 -0.63
N GLY A 72 0.19 8.46 -0.26
CA GLY A 72 1.34 8.96 -1.02
C GLY A 72 2.68 8.43 -0.51
N GLY A 73 3.71 8.61 -1.33
CA GLY A 73 5.08 8.26 -0.96
C GLY A 73 6.13 8.68 -1.98
N THR A 74 7.29 8.06 -1.85
CA THR A 74 8.40 8.20 -2.80
C THR A 74 8.88 6.84 -3.24
N TYR A 75 9.58 6.77 -4.37
CA TYR A 75 10.21 5.54 -4.81
C TYR A 75 11.62 5.75 -5.34
N ILE A 76 12.39 4.67 -5.30
CA ILE A 76 13.73 4.60 -5.89
C ILE A 76 13.78 3.39 -6.83
N LEU A 77 14.30 3.60 -8.04
CA LEU A 77 14.51 2.56 -9.04
C LEU A 77 16.00 2.21 -9.14
N ASN A 78 16.34 0.92 -9.07
CA ASN A 78 17.69 0.42 -9.25
C ASN A 78 17.67 -0.88 -10.06
N LYS A 79 18.21 -0.84 -11.29
CA LYS A 79 18.33 -2.00 -12.18
C LYS A 79 17.01 -2.77 -12.37
N GLY A 80 15.93 -2.06 -12.67
CA GLY A 80 14.60 -2.64 -12.87
C GLY A 80 13.89 -3.12 -11.59
N LYS A 81 14.45 -2.83 -10.41
CA LYS A 81 13.83 -3.08 -9.11
C LYS A 81 13.47 -1.76 -8.46
N PHE A 82 12.25 -1.64 -7.95
CA PHE A 82 11.80 -0.45 -7.25
C PHE A 82 11.58 -0.73 -5.77
N THR A 83 11.80 0.29 -4.94
CA THR A 83 11.41 0.31 -3.52
C THR A 83 10.58 1.56 -3.30
N VAL A 84 9.39 1.38 -2.73
CA VAL A 84 8.48 2.47 -2.37
C VAL A 84 8.58 2.71 -0.87
N THR A 85 8.60 3.97 -0.49
CA THR A 85 8.54 4.46 0.88
C THR A 85 7.27 5.28 1.01
N LEU A 86 6.22 4.67 1.57
CA LEU A 86 4.96 5.35 1.86
C LEU A 86 5.09 6.24 3.10
N SER A 87 4.32 7.32 3.18
CA SER A 87 4.24 8.15 4.38
C SER A 87 3.59 7.37 5.52
N ASN A 88 4.30 7.21 6.64
CA ASN A 88 3.74 6.52 7.81
C ASN A 88 2.59 7.34 8.44
N ASP A 89 2.66 8.66 8.39
CA ASP A 89 1.64 9.55 8.94
C ASP A 89 0.36 9.47 8.12
N ASP A 90 0.47 9.43 6.79
CA ASP A 90 -0.68 9.25 5.89
C ASP A 90 -1.34 7.88 6.12
N ILE A 91 -0.53 6.82 6.26
CA ILE A 91 -1.06 5.48 6.56
C ILE A 91 -1.75 5.47 7.92
N ALA A 92 -1.17 6.09 8.94
CA ALA A 92 -1.77 6.13 10.27
C ALA A 92 -3.11 6.87 10.25
N SER A 93 -3.16 8.07 9.69
CA SER A 93 -4.39 8.88 9.58
C SER A 93 -5.47 8.18 8.74
N TYR A 94 -5.08 7.53 7.64
CA TYR A 94 -5.99 6.72 6.83
C TYR A 94 -6.59 5.56 7.63
N MET A 95 -5.75 4.83 8.38
CA MET A 95 -6.19 3.70 9.20
C MET A 95 -7.10 4.13 10.35
N GLU A 96 -6.81 5.26 11.02
CA GLU A 96 -7.66 5.83 12.06
C GLU A 96 -9.06 6.10 11.52
N THR A 97 -9.14 6.95 10.50
CA THR A 97 -10.41 7.38 9.88
C THR A 97 -11.23 6.17 9.40
N MET A 98 -10.58 5.26 8.67
CA MET A 98 -11.26 4.12 8.08
C MET A 98 -11.74 3.10 9.13
N MET A 99 -10.98 2.90 10.20
CA MET A 99 -11.39 2.01 11.31
C MET A 99 -12.58 2.59 12.06
N GLU A 100 -12.58 3.91 12.31
CA GLU A 100 -13.72 4.62 12.91
C GLU A 100 -14.96 4.49 12.03
N ASP A 101 -14.85 4.79 10.74
CA ASP A 101 -15.95 4.70 9.78
C ASP A 101 -16.57 3.30 9.74
N ILE A 102 -15.73 2.25 9.67
CA ILE A 102 -16.22 0.87 9.62
C ILE A 102 -16.87 0.47 10.95
N LEU A 103 -16.27 0.78 12.09
CA LEU A 103 -16.82 0.41 13.40
C LEU A 103 -18.12 1.17 13.71
N ASP A 104 -18.23 2.43 13.30
CA ASP A 104 -19.48 3.22 13.37
C ASP A 104 -20.57 2.60 12.47
N MET A 105 -20.22 2.15 11.26
CA MET A 105 -21.15 1.41 10.40
C MET A 105 -21.68 0.12 11.05
N TYR A 106 -20.91 -0.51 11.95
CA TYR A 106 -21.35 -1.65 12.74
C TYR A 106 -22.08 -1.27 14.04
N GLY A 107 -22.26 0.03 14.30
CA GLY A 107 -23.00 0.56 15.45
C GLY A 107 -22.16 0.70 16.72
N TYR A 108 -20.83 0.73 16.62
CA TYR A 108 -19.94 0.95 17.75
C TYR A 108 -19.45 2.39 17.78
N THR A 109 -19.56 3.03 18.94
CA THR A 109 -18.91 4.33 19.17
C THR A 109 -17.50 4.09 19.65
N VAL A 110 -16.50 4.47 18.84
CA VAL A 110 -15.08 4.23 19.11
C VAL A 110 -14.23 5.48 18.99
N ASP A 111 -13.06 5.45 19.60
CA ASP A 111 -11.96 6.42 19.41
C ASP A 111 -10.70 5.63 19.07
N VAL A 112 -10.22 5.77 17.83
CA VAL A 112 -9.04 5.07 17.32
C VAL A 112 -7.84 5.99 17.50
N HIS A 113 -6.87 5.56 18.32
CA HIS A 113 -5.70 6.35 18.67
C HIS A 113 -4.43 5.50 18.71
N ASP A 114 -3.28 6.17 18.85
CA ASP A 114 -1.97 5.55 18.96
C ASP A 114 -1.64 4.58 17.79
N VAL A 115 -2.04 4.95 16.56
CA VAL A 115 -1.74 4.14 15.37
C VAL A 115 -0.25 4.28 15.02
N ILE A 116 0.50 3.20 15.23
CA ILE A 116 1.95 3.15 15.03
C ILE A 116 2.30 2.20 13.89
N ILE A 117 2.98 2.74 12.87
CA ILE A 117 3.50 1.96 11.75
C ILE A 117 4.86 1.35 12.12
N SER A 118 4.83 0.12 12.61
CA SER A 118 6.02 -0.66 13.02
C SER A 118 6.81 -1.24 11.85
N LYS A 119 6.17 -1.43 10.68
CA LYS A 119 6.81 -1.92 9.47
C LYS A 119 6.14 -1.33 8.25
N ASN A 120 6.93 -0.80 7.34
CA ASN A 120 6.50 -0.34 6.02
C ASN A 120 7.57 -0.80 5.03
N SER A 121 7.24 -1.78 4.18
CA SER A 121 8.19 -2.35 3.23
C SER A 121 7.48 -2.72 1.95
N PHE A 122 7.71 -1.91 0.92
CA PHE A 122 7.13 -2.11 -0.40
C PHE A 122 8.26 -2.21 -1.42
N LYS A 123 8.39 -3.38 -2.04
CA LYS A 123 9.41 -3.64 -3.06
C LYS A 123 8.82 -4.38 -4.25
N GLY A 124 9.32 -4.07 -5.43
CA GLY A 124 8.94 -4.78 -6.64
C GLY A 124 10.01 -4.74 -7.70
N LYS A 125 9.65 -5.31 -8.84
CA LYS A 125 10.43 -5.31 -10.05
C LYS A 125 9.50 -5.10 -11.23
N GLU A 126 10.06 -4.48 -12.24
CA GLU A 126 9.43 -4.37 -13.54
C GLU A 126 9.96 -5.47 -14.45
N SER A 127 9.08 -5.96 -15.31
CA SER A 127 9.38 -6.92 -16.36
C SER A 127 9.12 -6.26 -17.72
N LEU A 128 10.21 -5.85 -18.37
CA LEU A 128 10.15 -5.17 -19.67
C LEU A 128 9.61 -6.06 -20.79
N SER A 129 9.75 -7.39 -20.66
CA SER A 129 9.36 -8.33 -21.70
C SER A 129 7.84 -8.47 -21.86
N ASP A 130 7.09 -8.27 -20.78
CA ASP A 130 5.64 -8.43 -20.74
C ASP A 130 4.90 -7.16 -20.29
N GLY A 131 5.62 -6.07 -20.01
CA GLY A 131 5.01 -4.80 -19.61
C GLY A 131 4.28 -4.90 -18.27
N THR A 132 4.83 -5.66 -17.32
CA THR A 132 4.23 -5.88 -15.99
C THR A 132 5.13 -5.41 -14.86
N ILE A 133 4.52 -5.09 -13.72
CA ILE A 133 5.21 -4.97 -12.43
C ILE A 133 4.79 -6.09 -11.51
N SER A 134 5.71 -6.56 -10.67
CA SER A 134 5.39 -7.54 -9.63
C SER A 134 6.15 -7.23 -8.36
N GLY A 135 5.58 -7.56 -7.21
CA GLY A 135 6.25 -7.26 -5.96
C GLY A 135 5.56 -7.78 -4.74
N LYS A 136 6.07 -7.32 -3.60
CA LYS A 136 5.58 -7.68 -2.27
C LYS A 136 5.51 -6.45 -1.39
N PHE A 137 4.47 -6.42 -0.58
CA PHE A 137 4.22 -5.41 0.43
C PHE A 137 4.15 -6.08 1.80
N LYS A 138 4.68 -5.39 2.81
CA LYS A 138 4.51 -5.76 4.21
C LYS A 138 4.28 -4.52 5.06
N LEU A 139 3.14 -4.48 5.73
CA LEU A 139 2.76 -3.46 6.70
C LEU A 139 2.64 -4.10 8.08
N GLY A 140 3.12 -3.40 9.10
CA GLY A 140 2.92 -3.76 10.49
C GLY A 140 2.36 -2.57 11.22
N ILE A 141 1.19 -2.72 11.82
CA ILE A 141 0.45 -1.67 12.50
C ILE A 141 0.25 -2.11 13.95
N THR A 142 0.48 -1.21 14.90
CA THR A 142 -0.07 -1.31 16.25
C THR A 142 -1.12 -0.24 16.39
N LEU A 143 -2.26 -0.55 16.99
CA LEU A 143 -3.36 0.40 17.14
C LEU A 143 -4.07 0.17 18.48
N SER A 144 -4.61 1.25 19.02
CA SER A 144 -5.43 1.25 20.22
C SER A 144 -6.82 1.79 19.88
N ILE A 145 -7.87 1.09 20.31
CA ILE A 145 -9.26 1.47 20.03
C ILE A 145 -10.01 1.48 21.34
N TYR A 146 -10.49 2.64 21.76
CA TYR A 146 -11.38 2.72 22.90
C TYR A 146 -12.82 2.56 22.45
N PHE A 147 -13.52 1.55 22.98
CA PHE A 147 -14.94 1.32 22.74
C PHE A 147 -15.74 1.98 23.86
N TYR A 148 -16.45 3.07 23.55
CA TYR A 148 -17.26 3.79 24.54
C TYR A 148 -18.42 2.95 25.07
N ASP A 149 -19.03 2.12 24.21
CA ASP A 149 -20.16 1.27 24.57
C ASP A 149 -19.81 0.23 25.66
N PHE A 150 -18.53 -0.12 25.77
CA PHE A 150 -18.03 -1.13 26.70
C PHE A 150 -17.10 -0.58 27.78
N GLY A 151 -16.68 0.69 27.67
CA GLY A 151 -15.68 1.30 28.55
C GLY A 151 -14.33 0.58 28.53
N TYR A 152 -13.94 0.04 27.37
CA TYR A 152 -12.79 -0.86 27.23
C TYR A 152 -11.84 -0.43 26.10
N ASN A 153 -10.53 -0.58 26.33
CA ASN A 153 -9.49 -0.28 25.34
C ASN A 153 -8.92 -1.55 24.70
N PHE A 154 -9.20 -1.73 23.41
CA PHE A 154 -8.62 -2.76 22.57
C PHE A 154 -7.21 -2.36 22.13
N ASN A 155 -6.23 -3.24 22.36
CA ASN A 155 -4.85 -3.02 21.93
C ASN A 155 -4.42 -4.14 20.97
N GLY A 156 -4.29 -3.78 19.69
CA GLY A 156 -4.08 -4.71 18.60
C GLY A 156 -2.76 -4.51 17.88
N LYS A 157 -2.21 -5.60 17.36
CA LYS A 157 -1.10 -5.62 16.40
C LYS A 157 -1.56 -6.33 15.14
N ALA A 158 -1.61 -5.60 14.03
CA ALA A 158 -1.92 -6.12 12.72
C ALA A 158 -0.64 -6.24 11.88
N THR A 159 -0.52 -7.30 11.09
CA THR A 159 0.51 -7.43 10.05
C THR A 159 -0.17 -7.81 8.75
N ALA A 160 -0.04 -6.94 7.75
CA ALA A 160 -0.46 -7.21 6.39
C ALA A 160 0.75 -7.64 5.55
N THR A 161 0.59 -8.66 4.73
CA THR A 161 1.55 -9.02 3.69
C THR A 161 0.80 -9.26 2.40
N ALA A 162 1.27 -8.69 1.30
CA ALA A 162 0.66 -8.89 0.00
C ALA A 162 1.70 -9.24 -1.05
N SER A 163 1.31 -10.06 -2.01
CA SER A 163 2.01 -10.19 -3.29
C SER A 163 1.11 -9.64 -4.38
N PHE A 164 1.69 -8.89 -5.31
CA PHE A 164 0.93 -8.20 -6.35
C PHE A 164 1.53 -8.39 -7.74
N LEU A 165 0.67 -8.25 -8.73
CA LEU A 165 0.97 -8.14 -10.15
C LEU A 165 0.24 -6.90 -10.69
N GLY A 166 0.94 -6.07 -11.45
CA GLY A 166 0.38 -4.89 -12.08
C GLY A 166 0.63 -4.88 -13.58
N THR A 167 -0.34 -4.36 -14.32
CA THR A 167 -0.26 -4.13 -15.76
C THR A 167 -0.37 -2.64 -16.05
N ASN A 168 0.45 -2.15 -16.98
CA ASN A 168 0.47 -0.73 -17.31
C ASN A 168 -0.89 -0.30 -17.88
N LYS A 169 -1.47 0.79 -17.35
CA LYS A 169 -2.61 1.44 -17.97
C LYS A 169 -2.11 2.14 -19.23
N ILE A 170 -2.27 1.49 -20.37
CA ILE A 170 -2.19 2.20 -21.66
C ILE A 170 -3.19 3.36 -21.56
N PRO A 171 -2.79 4.62 -21.85
CA PRO A 171 -3.72 5.73 -21.85
C PRO A 171 -4.79 5.45 -22.91
N LEU A 172 -5.94 4.94 -22.46
CA LEU A 172 -7.15 4.84 -23.27
C LEU A 172 -7.56 6.27 -23.59
N SER A 173 -7.57 6.58 -24.88
CA SER A 173 -8.09 7.84 -25.39
C SER A 173 -9.51 8.04 -24.84
N SER A 174 -9.65 9.06 -23.98
CA SER A 174 -10.90 9.67 -23.54
C SER A 174 -12.04 8.72 -23.14
N SER A 175 -12.18 8.50 -21.84
CA SER A 175 -13.39 8.80 -21.05
C SER A 175 -13.51 7.83 -19.88
N SER A 176 -13.48 8.37 -18.67
CA SER A 176 -14.26 7.81 -17.57
C SER A 176 -14.60 8.93 -16.61
N SER A 177 -15.89 9.24 -16.56
CA SER A 177 -16.51 9.88 -15.41
C SER A 177 -16.12 9.09 -14.16
N PHE A 178 -15.40 9.75 -13.25
CA PHE A 178 -15.21 9.27 -11.89
C PHE A 178 -16.59 8.99 -11.29
N HIS A 179 -16.91 7.72 -11.11
CA HIS A 179 -18.04 7.33 -10.29
C HIS A 179 -17.56 7.42 -8.84
N SER A 180 -17.75 8.58 -8.21
CA SER A 180 -17.75 8.68 -6.76
C SER A 180 -19.05 8.05 -6.26
N SER A 181 -19.01 6.79 -5.86
CA SER A 181 -20.11 6.20 -5.08
C SER A 181 -19.70 4.85 -4.51
N ALA A 182 -19.94 4.72 -3.20
CA ALA A 182 -19.57 3.67 -2.27
C ALA A 182 -18.13 3.79 -1.77
N LEU A 183 -17.95 3.79 -0.43
CA LEU A 183 -16.73 3.33 0.21
C LEU A 183 -16.22 2.14 -0.62
N SER A 184 -15.15 2.30 -1.39
CA SER A 184 -14.48 1.15 -1.96
C SER A 184 -13.86 0.47 -0.74
N LYS A 185 -14.61 -0.48 -0.17
CA LYS A 185 -14.25 -1.22 1.03
C LYS A 185 -12.80 -1.65 0.89
N ASN A 186 -11.92 -1.04 1.69
CA ASN A 186 -10.53 -1.46 1.71
C ASN A 186 -10.51 -2.84 2.37
N PRO A 187 -10.17 -3.91 1.63
CA PRO A 187 -10.26 -5.28 2.15
C PRO A 187 -9.38 -5.45 3.39
N LEU A 188 -8.28 -4.70 3.49
CA LEU A 188 -7.40 -4.74 4.66
C LEU A 188 -8.12 -4.30 5.94
N ALA A 189 -8.87 -3.22 5.85
CA ALA A 189 -9.57 -2.63 6.99
C ALA A 189 -10.78 -3.44 7.41
N GLU A 190 -11.52 -3.94 6.42
CA GLU A 190 -12.66 -4.82 6.65
C GLU A 190 -12.20 -6.13 7.31
N ILE A 191 -11.08 -6.71 6.89
CA ILE A 191 -10.49 -7.87 7.57
C ILE A 191 -10.09 -7.53 9.01
N ILE A 192 -9.41 -6.41 9.24
CA ILE A 192 -8.99 -6.01 10.60
C ILE A 192 -10.23 -5.80 11.49
N CYS A 193 -11.25 -5.08 11.00
CA CYS A 193 -12.51 -4.87 11.71
C CYS A 193 -13.24 -6.18 11.99
N ASN A 194 -13.40 -7.05 10.99
CA ASN A 194 -14.06 -8.34 11.15
C ASN A 194 -13.35 -9.20 12.20
N GLU A 195 -12.02 -9.19 12.22
CA GLU A 195 -11.27 -9.94 13.22
C GLU A 195 -11.38 -9.31 14.61
N ILE A 196 -11.43 -7.97 14.73
CA ILE A 196 -11.73 -7.27 15.99
C ILE A 196 -13.12 -7.66 16.50
N LEU A 197 -14.14 -7.59 15.64
CA LEU A 197 -15.52 -7.96 15.97
C LEU A 197 -15.62 -9.44 16.39
N ARG A 198 -14.91 -10.33 15.69
CA ARG A 198 -14.82 -11.75 16.05
C ARG A 198 -14.17 -11.94 17.41
N SER A 199 -13.07 -11.23 17.67
CA SER A 199 -12.39 -11.20 18.96
C SER A 199 -13.33 -10.74 20.08
N ILE A 200 -14.05 -9.62 19.88
CA ILE A 200 -15.03 -9.09 20.85
C ILE A 200 -16.14 -10.11 21.11
N SER A 201 -16.75 -10.67 20.07
CA SER A 201 -17.82 -11.68 20.20
C SER A 201 -17.36 -12.92 20.98
N ASN A 202 -16.13 -13.38 20.75
CA ASN A 202 -15.56 -14.52 21.47
C ASN A 202 -15.27 -14.18 22.95
N SER A 203 -14.91 -12.94 23.26
CA SER A 203 -14.68 -12.49 24.64
C SER A 203 -15.96 -12.12 25.41
N GLY A 204 -17.04 -11.74 24.73
CA GLY A 204 -18.34 -11.43 25.35
C GLY A 204 -18.97 -12.61 26.10
N THR A 205 -18.57 -13.85 25.75
CA THR A 205 -18.92 -15.04 26.54
C THR A 205 -18.10 -15.21 27.83
N ALA A 206 -16.99 -14.48 27.98
CA ALA A 206 -16.13 -14.49 29.15
C ALA A 206 -16.35 -13.29 30.10
N VAL A 207 -16.84 -12.14 29.60
CA VAL A 207 -17.03 -10.91 30.40
C VAL A 207 -18.37 -10.88 31.17
N LEU A 208 -19.32 -11.77 30.84
CA LEU A 208 -20.59 -11.94 31.57
C LEU A 208 -20.55 -13.06 32.65
N LYS A 209 -19.36 -13.44 33.14
CA LYS A 209 -19.21 -14.37 34.28
C LYS A 209 -18.50 -13.72 35.46
#